data_AF-M1DL37-F1
#
_entry.id   AF-M1DL37-F1
#
_cell.length_a   1.000
_cell.length_b   1.000
_cell.length_c   1.000
_cell.angle_alpha   90.00
_cell.angle_beta   90.00
_cell.angle_gamma   90.00
#
_symmetry.space_group_name_H-M   'P 1'
#
loop_
_entity.id
_entity.type
_entity.pdbx_description
1 polymer ?
#
loop_
_entity_poly.entity_id
_entity_poly.type
_entity_poly.pdbx_seq_one_letter_code
_entity_poly.pdbx_strand_id
1 'polypeptide(L)'
;MAEVSVLQPCQSHGISYIKLLQCFYRGLGPKNKSIADQLFEGGMLHQPYEIVAILSDGMVETNKEAQKKHEWDALVGQVDILSKQVMGLEAQAMEKEKNFFLRKCRHGKKHEGVQIDNALSLIQQKLEEQDKKLHEMKDNVEMVNETSTSNSMTIQLHDAQITHLMTGRYPPFTEDTPNYTMVDSEDEE
;
A
#
# COMPACT_ATOMS: atom_id res chain seq x y z
N MET A 1 -15.76 51.03 -42.05
CA MET A 1 -16.53 51.26 -40.81
C MET A 1 -16.71 49.90 -40.17
N ALA A 2 -15.94 49.61 -39.12
CA ALA A 2 -16.04 48.34 -38.39
C ALA A 2 -17.12 48.49 -37.31
N GLU A 3 -18.10 47.58 -37.30
CA GLU A 3 -19.13 47.53 -36.27
C GLU A 3 -18.49 47.28 -34.90
N VAL A 4 -18.68 48.23 -34.00
CA VAL A 4 -18.37 48.08 -32.59
C VAL A 4 -19.52 47.29 -31.97
N SER A 5 -19.33 45.99 -31.81
CA SER A 5 -20.24 45.14 -31.03
C SER A 5 -20.33 45.69 -29.60
N VAL A 6 -21.49 46.26 -29.28
CA VAL A 6 -21.82 46.72 -27.93
C VAL A 6 -21.98 45.48 -27.05
N LEU A 7 -20.94 45.16 -26.29
CA LEU A 7 -20.94 44.08 -25.32
C LEU A 7 -22.04 44.34 -24.27
N GLN A 8 -23.07 43.50 -24.33
CA GLN A 8 -24.29 43.60 -23.54
C GLN A 8 -23.96 43.42 -22.03
N PRO A 9 -24.49 44.26 -21.11
CA PRO A 9 -24.19 44.16 -19.69
C PRO A 9 -24.68 42.85 -19.07
N CYS A 10 -23.88 42.27 -18.17
CA CYS A 10 -24.29 41.12 -17.36
C CYS A 10 -25.36 41.57 -16.34
N GLN A 11 -26.56 40.98 -16.39
CA GLN A 11 -27.75 41.44 -15.65
C GLN A 11 -27.70 41.25 -14.13
N SER A 12 -26.67 40.62 -13.57
CA SER A 12 -26.67 40.24 -12.15
C SER A 12 -26.20 41.33 -11.18
N HIS A 13 -25.40 42.33 -11.61
CA HIS A 13 -24.77 43.30 -10.69
C HIS A 13 -24.65 44.75 -11.20
N GLY A 14 -25.14 45.08 -12.39
CA GLY A 14 -25.14 46.46 -12.92
C GLY A 14 -23.76 47.05 -13.27
N ILE A 15 -22.66 46.33 -13.05
CA ILE A 15 -21.30 46.75 -13.40
C ILE A 15 -20.93 46.14 -14.76
N SER A 16 -20.53 46.98 -15.72
CA SER A 16 -20.03 46.51 -17.02
C SER A 16 -18.71 45.74 -16.86
N TYR A 17 -18.52 44.66 -17.62
CA TYR A 17 -17.28 43.87 -17.61
C TYR A 17 -16.01 44.72 -17.87
N ILE A 18 -16.09 45.79 -18.68
CA ILE A 18 -14.99 46.74 -18.90
C ILE A 18 -14.54 47.38 -17.59
N LYS A 19 -15.49 47.78 -16.73
CA LYS A 19 -15.18 48.36 -15.42
C LYS A 19 -14.53 47.35 -14.48
N LEU A 20 -14.95 46.08 -14.54
CA LEU A 20 -14.31 45.00 -13.77
C LEU A 20 -12.87 44.75 -14.24
N LEU A 21 -12.66 44.62 -15.55
CA LEU A 21 -11.33 44.48 -16.16
C LEU A 21 -10.43 45.68 -15.84
N GLN A 22 -10.98 46.89 -15.86
CA GLN A 22 -10.25 48.12 -15.51
C GLN A 22 -9.82 48.11 -14.04
N CYS A 23 -10.70 47.69 -13.12
CA CYS A 23 -10.37 47.52 -11.71
C CYS A 23 -9.28 46.47 -11.51
N PHE A 24 -9.40 45.30 -12.16
CA PHE A 24 -8.40 44.24 -12.11
C PHE A 24 -7.05 44.73 -12.64
N TYR A 25 -7.01 45.30 -13.85
CA TYR A 25 -5.79 45.84 -14.46
C TYR A 25 -5.14 46.90 -13.56
N ARG A 26 -5.93 47.79 -12.94
CA ARG A 26 -5.40 48.82 -12.03
C ARG A 26 -4.72 48.20 -10.82
N GLY A 27 -5.28 47.12 -10.27
CA GLY A 27 -4.75 46.37 -9.13
C GLY A 27 -3.48 45.58 -9.43
N LEU A 28 -3.16 45.34 -10.72
CA LEU A 28 -1.92 44.66 -11.08
C LEU A 28 -0.68 45.50 -10.74
N GLY A 29 0.33 44.84 -10.19
CA GLY A 29 1.66 45.42 -10.01
C GLY A 29 2.37 45.68 -11.37
N PRO A 30 3.43 46.50 -11.40
CA PRO A 30 4.10 46.91 -12.65
C PRO A 30 4.54 45.75 -13.54
N LYS A 31 5.10 44.70 -12.92
CA LYS A 31 5.51 43.47 -13.63
C LYS A 31 4.33 42.74 -14.27
N ASN A 32 3.23 42.59 -13.53
CA ASN A 32 2.05 41.89 -14.02
C ASN A 32 1.31 42.69 -15.09
N LYS A 33 1.32 44.03 -15.02
CA LYS A 33 0.84 44.90 -16.10
C LYS A 33 1.64 44.68 -17.37
N SER A 34 2.97 44.72 -17.30
CA SER A 34 3.84 44.46 -18.45
C SER A 34 3.59 43.09 -19.08
N ILE A 35 3.28 42.05 -18.30
CA ILE A 35 2.95 40.73 -18.82
C ILE A 35 1.57 40.74 -19.49
N ALA A 36 0.57 41.35 -18.87
CA ALA A 36 -0.77 41.48 -19.46
C ALA A 36 -0.74 42.24 -20.80
N ASP A 37 0.06 43.29 -20.90
CA ASP A 37 0.21 44.06 -22.14
C ASP A 37 0.93 43.26 -23.24
N GLN A 38 1.81 42.32 -22.89
CA GLN A 38 2.44 41.39 -23.83
C GLN A 38 1.50 40.28 -24.29
N LEU A 39 0.64 39.79 -23.38
CA LEU A 39 -0.31 38.71 -23.67
C LEU A 39 -1.46 39.18 -24.56
N PHE A 40 -1.83 40.45 -24.48
CA PHE A 40 -2.95 41.02 -25.24
C PHE A 40 -2.47 42.14 -26.13
N GLU A 41 -2.24 41.83 -27.41
CA GLU A 41 -1.99 42.84 -28.43
C GLU A 41 -3.20 43.79 -28.52
N GLY A 42 -2.97 45.08 -28.33
CA GLY A 42 -4.03 46.09 -28.19
C GLY A 42 -4.57 46.28 -26.77
N GLY A 43 -4.13 45.50 -25.79
CA GLY A 43 -4.42 45.67 -24.37
C GLY A 43 -5.61 44.84 -23.84
N MET A 44 -5.50 44.39 -22.59
CA MET A 44 -6.48 43.49 -21.94
C MET A 44 -7.91 44.05 -21.89
N LEU A 45 -8.07 45.38 -21.85
CA LEU A 45 -9.40 46.03 -21.81
C LEU A 45 -10.18 45.92 -23.13
N HIS A 46 -9.50 45.56 -24.21
CA HIS A 46 -10.09 45.42 -25.54
C HIS A 46 -10.44 43.97 -25.89
N GLN A 47 -10.21 43.04 -24.96
CA GLN A 47 -10.41 41.61 -25.18
C GLN A 47 -11.81 41.18 -24.71
N PRO A 48 -12.42 40.18 -25.37
CA PRO A 48 -13.66 39.58 -24.89
C PRO A 48 -13.50 39.05 -23.47
N TYR A 49 -14.55 39.17 -22.66
CA TYR A 49 -14.54 38.75 -21.26
C TYR A 49 -14.16 37.28 -21.11
N GLU A 50 -14.69 36.43 -22.00
CA GLU A 50 -14.49 34.98 -21.99
C GLU A 50 -13.01 34.61 -22.08
N ILE A 51 -12.24 35.32 -22.92
CA ILE A 51 -10.81 35.08 -23.09
C ILE A 51 -10.04 35.45 -21.82
N VAL A 52 -10.37 36.59 -21.20
CA VAL A 52 -9.71 37.03 -19.97
C VAL A 52 -10.07 36.13 -18.79
N ALA A 53 -11.30 35.63 -18.73
CA ALA A 53 -11.75 34.69 -17.71
C ALA A 53 -10.99 33.36 -17.79
N ILE A 54 -10.91 32.76 -18.98
CA ILE A 54 -10.15 31.51 -19.22
C ILE A 54 -8.68 31.66 -18.79
N LEU A 55 -8.05 32.79 -19.16
CA LEU A 55 -6.67 33.05 -18.79
C LEU A 55 -6.52 33.21 -17.26
N SER A 56 -7.45 33.92 -16.62
CA SER A 56 -7.44 34.15 -15.17
C SER A 56 -7.57 32.82 -14.40
N ASP A 57 -8.45 31.94 -14.84
CA ASP A 57 -8.61 30.60 -14.26
C ASP A 57 -7.31 29.78 -14.42
N GLY A 58 -6.70 29.82 -15.60
CA GLY A 58 -5.40 29.18 -15.85
C GLY A 58 -4.30 29.69 -14.92
N MET A 59 -4.21 31.01 -14.71
CA MET A 59 -3.24 31.61 -13.78
C MET A 59 -3.46 31.16 -12.34
N VAL A 60 -4.72 31.07 -11.89
CA VAL A 60 -5.06 30.59 -10.55
C VAL A 60 -4.61 29.15 -10.38
N GLU A 61 -4.86 28.27 -11.36
CA GLU A 61 -4.42 26.88 -11.31
C GLU A 61 -2.90 26.74 -11.31
N THR A 62 -2.18 27.46 -12.18
CA THR A 62 -0.71 27.47 -12.18
C THR A 62 -0.14 27.97 -10.83
N ASN A 63 -0.78 28.97 -10.22
CA ASN A 63 -0.34 29.46 -8.90
C ASN A 63 -0.56 28.41 -7.79
N LYS A 64 -1.69 27.69 -7.81
CA LYS A 64 -1.94 26.57 -6.88
C LYS A 64 -0.90 25.47 -7.06
N GLU A 65 -0.54 25.13 -8.30
CA GLU A 65 0.48 24.14 -8.60
C GLU A 65 1.87 24.57 -8.12
N ALA A 66 2.25 25.83 -8.37
CA ALA A 66 3.50 26.40 -7.90
C ALA A 66 3.59 26.41 -6.36
N GLN A 67 2.49 26.74 -5.67
CA GLN A 67 2.42 26.67 -4.21
C GLN A 67 2.62 25.23 -3.71
N LYS A 68 1.89 24.26 -4.27
CA LYS A 68 2.06 22.84 -3.92
C LYS A 68 3.49 22.38 -4.13
N LYS A 69 4.11 22.76 -5.26
CA LYS A 69 5.51 22.45 -5.53
C LYS A 69 6.45 23.01 -4.46
N HIS A 70 6.26 24.27 -4.08
CA HIS A 70 7.04 24.88 -3.00
C HIS A 70 6.86 24.17 -1.65
N GLU A 71 5.62 23.77 -1.31
CA GLU A 71 5.34 22.97 -0.12
C GLU A 71 6.03 21.60 -0.17
N TRP A 72 6.01 20.93 -1.32
CA TRP A 72 6.72 19.67 -1.55
C TRP A 72 8.24 19.83 -1.41
N ASP A 73 8.83 20.87 -2.02
CA ASP A 73 10.27 21.14 -1.93
C ASP A 73 10.68 21.39 -0.47
N ALA A 74 9.85 22.10 0.31
CA ALA A 74 10.08 22.29 1.74
C ALA A 74 10.03 20.98 2.54
N LEU A 75 9.07 20.09 2.24
CA LEU A 75 8.97 18.77 2.87
C LEU A 75 10.17 17.88 2.52
N VAL A 76 10.60 17.86 1.26
CA VAL A 76 11.79 17.12 0.81
C VAL A 76 13.02 17.59 1.57
N GLY A 77 13.19 18.91 1.75
CA GLY A 77 14.27 19.47 2.56
C GLY A 77 14.25 18.99 4.02
N GLN A 78 13.07 18.93 4.65
CA GLN A 78 12.93 18.41 6.01
C GLN A 78 13.29 16.92 6.12
N VAL A 79 12.86 16.12 5.15
CA VAL A 79 13.18 14.68 5.09
C VAL A 79 14.69 14.46 4.92
N ASP A 80 15.36 15.24 4.09
CA ASP A 80 16.83 15.17 3.92
C ASP A 80 17.58 15.48 5.23
N ILE A 81 17.14 16.53 5.96
CA ILE A 81 17.72 16.88 7.28
C ILE A 81 17.52 15.73 8.26
N LEU A 82 16.30 15.18 8.35
CA LEU A 82 15.98 14.07 9.25
C LEU A 82 16.79 12.82 8.90
N SER A 83 16.93 12.50 7.61
CA SER A 83 17.69 11.35 7.13
C SER A 83 19.17 11.44 7.56
N LYS A 84 19.78 12.62 7.45
CA LYS A 84 21.16 12.87 7.93
C LYS A 84 21.30 12.68 9.43
N GLN A 85 20.30 13.10 10.21
CA GLN A 85 20.29 12.91 11.66
C GLN A 85 20.17 11.43 12.04
N VAL A 86 19.28 10.68 11.40
CA VAL A 86 19.11 9.24 11.60
C VAL A 86 20.41 8.50 11.29
N MET A 87 21.05 8.80 10.15
CA MET A 87 22.33 8.21 9.78
C MET A 87 23.44 8.52 10.80
N GLY A 88 23.49 9.75 11.34
CA GLY A 88 24.43 10.11 12.39
C GLY A 88 24.19 9.35 13.71
N LEU A 89 22.93 9.17 14.10
CA LEU A 89 22.56 8.39 15.28
C LEU A 89 22.88 6.92 15.12
N GLU A 90 22.64 6.34 13.94
CA GLU A 90 22.98 4.95 13.62
C GLU A 90 24.50 4.73 13.71
N ALA A 91 25.31 5.61 13.10
CA ALA A 91 26.76 5.53 13.21
C ALA A 91 27.24 5.62 14.67
N GLN A 92 26.64 6.50 15.48
CA GLN A 92 26.97 6.63 16.90
C GLN A 92 26.58 5.38 17.70
N ALA A 93 25.43 4.77 17.40
CA ALA A 93 24.98 3.53 18.05
C ALA A 93 25.97 2.38 17.76
N MET A 94 26.36 2.23 16.50
CA MET A 94 27.35 1.23 16.07
C MET A 94 28.72 1.42 16.72
N GLU A 95 29.14 2.66 16.96
CA GLU A 95 30.39 2.96 17.67
C GLU A 95 30.31 2.59 19.16
N LYS A 96 29.19 2.93 19.83
CA LYS A 96 28.96 2.59 21.24
C LYS A 96 28.86 1.09 21.46
N GLU A 97 28.25 0.36 20.53
CA GLU A 97 28.18 -1.10 20.57
C GLU A 97 29.58 -1.74 20.53
N LYS A 98 30.43 -1.33 19.57
CA LYS A 98 31.83 -1.79 19.50
C LYS A 98 32.59 -1.50 20.80
N ASN A 99 32.40 -0.31 21.37
CA ASN A 99 33.01 0.07 22.64
C ASN A 99 32.48 -0.77 23.82
N PHE A 100 31.21 -1.17 23.82
CA PHE A 100 30.63 -2.03 24.84
C PHE A 100 31.24 -3.44 24.80
N PHE A 101 31.38 -4.03 23.61
CA PHE A 101 32.09 -5.29 23.41
C PHE A 101 33.56 -5.21 23.85
N LEU A 102 34.28 -4.16 23.47
CA LEU A 102 35.68 -3.95 23.86
C LEU A 102 35.85 -3.76 25.38
N ARG A 103 34.93 -3.04 26.04
CA ARG A 103 34.97 -2.81 27.49
C ARG A 103 34.70 -4.09 28.28
N LYS A 104 33.77 -4.93 27.82
CA LYS A 104 33.48 -6.24 28.43
C LYS A 104 34.69 -7.18 28.38
N CYS A 105 35.49 -7.13 27.31
CA CYS A 105 36.73 -7.92 27.21
C CYS A 105 37.86 -7.46 28.14
N ARG A 106 37.94 -6.16 28.49
CA ARG A 106 39.05 -5.63 29.31
C ARG A 106 38.85 -5.74 30.82
N HIS A 107 37.62 -5.94 31.31
CA HIS A 107 37.32 -6.04 32.74
C HIS A 107 37.30 -7.49 33.30
N GLY A 108 37.41 -8.52 32.45
CA GLY A 108 37.42 -9.93 32.85
C GLY A 108 38.75 -10.46 33.43
N LYS A 109 39.56 -9.62 34.08
CA LYS A 109 40.72 -10.09 34.85
C LYS A 109 40.72 -9.46 36.23
N LYS A 110 39.92 -10.04 37.12
CA LYS A 110 40.32 -10.43 38.48
C LYS A 110 39.13 -11.09 39.21
N HIS A 111 39.28 -12.40 39.44
CA HIS A 111 38.65 -13.16 40.53
C HIS A 111 37.15 -13.54 40.43
N GLU A 112 36.66 -13.96 39.26
CA GLU A 112 35.32 -14.57 39.13
C GLU A 112 35.23 -15.67 38.04
N GLY A 113 36.36 -16.24 37.62
CA GLY A 113 36.38 -17.24 36.52
C GLY A 113 35.64 -18.54 36.87
N VAL A 114 35.76 -19.02 38.10
CA VAL A 114 35.23 -20.35 38.48
C VAL A 114 33.70 -20.41 38.47
N GLN A 115 32.99 -19.31 38.78
CA GLN A 115 31.53 -19.33 38.89
C GLN A 115 30.84 -19.05 37.54
N ILE A 116 31.42 -18.19 36.71
CA ILE A 116 30.90 -17.85 35.38
C ILE A 116 31.14 -19.00 34.39
N ASP A 117 32.30 -19.65 34.45
CA ASP A 117 32.61 -20.81 33.59
C ASP A 117 31.62 -21.96 33.87
N ASN A 118 31.30 -22.22 35.14
CA ASN A 118 30.31 -23.23 35.52
C ASN A 118 28.89 -22.91 35.03
N ALA A 119 28.47 -21.64 35.11
CA ALA A 119 27.16 -21.22 34.61
C ALA A 119 27.07 -21.31 33.08
N LEU A 120 28.14 -20.94 32.36
CA LEU A 120 28.22 -21.07 30.91
C LEU A 120 28.25 -22.54 30.47
N SER A 121 29.00 -23.40 31.16
CA SER A 121 29.00 -24.85 30.90
C SER A 121 27.61 -25.46 31.12
N LEU A 122 26.89 -25.04 32.17
CA LEU A 122 25.52 -25.50 32.41
C LEU A 122 24.55 -25.05 31.31
N ILE A 123 24.68 -23.82 30.81
CA ILE A 123 23.87 -23.30 29.70
C ILE A 123 24.17 -24.07 28.42
N GLN A 124 25.45 -24.31 28.13
CA GLN A 124 25.87 -25.06 26.94
C GLN A 124 25.36 -26.50 26.98
N GLN A 125 25.52 -27.21 28.11
CA GLN A 125 24.99 -28.56 28.27
C GLN A 125 23.48 -28.62 28.04
N LYS A 126 22.72 -27.68 28.62
CA LYS A 126 21.27 -27.60 28.41
C LYS A 126 20.90 -27.30 26.96
N LEU A 127 21.69 -26.52 26.25
CA LEU A 127 21.49 -26.24 24.83
C LEU A 127 21.72 -27.51 23.98
N GLU A 128 22.79 -28.26 24.26
CA GLU A 128 23.09 -29.54 23.61
C GLU A 128 22.00 -30.59 23.88
N GLU A 129 21.47 -30.67 25.11
CA GLU A 129 20.34 -31.54 25.46
C GLU A 129 19.05 -31.17 24.71
N GLN A 130 18.78 -29.88 24.52
CA GLN A 130 17.62 -29.42 23.75
C GLN A 130 17.78 -29.68 22.26
N ASP A 131 18.98 -29.48 21.71
CA ASP A 131 19.29 -29.76 20.30
C ASP A 131 19.11 -31.25 19.97
N LYS A 132 19.58 -32.14 20.86
CA LYS A 132 19.34 -33.58 20.74
C LYS A 132 17.85 -33.92 20.72
N LYS A 133 17.06 -33.35 21.63
CA LYS A 133 15.60 -33.58 21.66
C LYS A 133 14.91 -33.04 20.41
N LEU A 134 15.37 -31.91 19.89
CA LEU A 134 14.85 -31.33 18.66
C LEU A 134 15.14 -32.25 17.46
N HIS A 135 16.34 -32.84 17.39
CA HIS A 135 16.68 -33.84 16.38
C HIS A 135 15.79 -35.07 16.47
N GLU A 136 15.61 -35.65 17.67
CA GLU A 136 14.71 -36.79 17.88
C GLU A 136 13.27 -36.46 17.45
N MET A 137 12.79 -35.26 17.76
CA MET A 137 11.45 -34.82 17.35
C MET A 137 11.32 -34.67 15.83
N LYS A 138 12.37 -34.16 15.16
CA LYS A 138 12.43 -34.06 13.71
C LYS A 138 12.33 -35.45 13.05
N ASP A 139 13.09 -36.42 13.53
CA ASP A 139 13.07 -37.80 13.01
C ASP A 139 11.68 -38.45 13.21
N ASN A 140 11.04 -38.20 14.35
CA ASN A 140 9.67 -38.67 14.61
C ASN A 140 8.66 -38.04 13.64
N VAL A 141 8.76 -36.75 13.36
CA VAL A 141 7.88 -36.06 12.39
C VAL A 141 8.07 -36.63 10.98
N GLU A 142 9.31 -36.89 10.58
CA GLU A 142 9.63 -37.50 9.29
C GLU A 142 9.00 -38.90 9.17
N MET A 143 9.19 -39.77 10.17
CA MET A 143 8.60 -41.10 10.20
C MET A 143 7.05 -41.07 10.15
N VAL A 144 6.42 -40.15 10.89
CA VAL A 144 4.96 -39.98 10.88
C VAL A 144 4.49 -39.54 9.51
N ASN A 145 5.19 -38.62 8.86
CA ASN A 145 4.84 -38.13 7.53
C ASN A 145 4.92 -39.23 6.46
N GLU A 146 5.98 -40.05 6.49
CA GLU A 146 6.13 -41.22 5.61
C GLU A 146 5.00 -42.23 5.82
N THR A 147 4.73 -42.58 7.08
CA THR A 147 3.67 -43.53 7.45
C THR A 147 2.30 -43.00 7.03
N SER A 148 2.02 -41.72 7.26
CA SER A 148 0.78 -41.06 6.84
C SER A 148 0.61 -41.08 5.32
N THR A 149 1.69 -40.84 4.58
CA THR A 149 1.70 -40.89 3.11
C THR A 149 1.40 -42.31 2.61
N SER A 150 2.05 -43.32 3.18
CA SER A 150 1.80 -44.73 2.86
C SER A 150 0.34 -45.10 3.14
N ASN A 151 -0.19 -44.75 4.31
CA ASN A 151 -1.58 -45.04 4.70
C ASN A 151 -2.58 -44.36 3.75
N SER A 152 -2.31 -43.11 3.35
CA SER A 152 -3.15 -42.40 2.38
C SER A 152 -3.23 -43.14 1.04
N MET A 153 -2.10 -43.67 0.55
CA MET A 153 -2.09 -44.46 -0.69
C MET A 153 -2.89 -45.76 -0.54
N THR A 154 -2.77 -46.45 0.61
CA THR A 154 -3.54 -47.67 0.89
C THR A 154 -5.04 -47.41 0.96
N ILE A 155 -5.46 -46.29 1.59
CA ILE A 155 -6.88 -45.91 1.64
C ILE A 155 -7.43 -45.64 0.23
N GLN A 156 -6.70 -44.89 -0.60
CA GLN A 156 -7.09 -44.64 -1.99
C GLN A 156 -7.20 -45.93 -2.80
N LEU A 157 -6.28 -46.87 -2.61
CA LEU A 157 -6.33 -48.17 -3.26
C LEU A 157 -7.58 -48.97 -2.86
N HIS A 158 -7.89 -49.02 -1.57
CA HIS A 158 -9.08 -49.70 -1.08
C HIS A 158 -10.37 -49.03 -1.56
N ASP A 159 -10.43 -47.70 -1.60
CA ASP A 159 -11.57 -46.96 -2.13
C ASP A 159 -11.83 -47.29 -3.61
N ALA A 160 -10.76 -47.37 -4.42
CA ALA A 160 -10.86 -47.79 -5.81
C ALA A 160 -11.34 -49.25 -5.96
N GLN A 161 -10.84 -50.16 -5.12
CA GLN A 161 -11.27 -51.57 -5.11
C GLN A 161 -12.74 -51.72 -4.72
N ILE A 162 -13.19 -51.00 -3.70
CA ILE A 162 -14.58 -50.98 -3.25
C ILE A 162 -15.49 -50.41 -4.34
N THR A 163 -15.12 -49.27 -4.92
CA THR A 163 -15.87 -48.64 -6.03
C THR A 163 -16.06 -49.61 -7.19
N HIS A 164 -14.98 -50.29 -7.61
CA HIS A 164 -15.05 -51.30 -8.67
C HIS A 164 -15.99 -52.46 -8.33
N LEU A 165 -15.92 -52.99 -7.10
CA LEU A 165 -16.81 -54.07 -6.64
C LEU A 165 -18.28 -53.63 -6.66
N MET A 166 -18.57 -52.40 -6.22
CA MET A 166 -19.91 -51.83 -6.20
C MET A 166 -20.48 -51.68 -7.61
N THR A 167 -19.72 -51.11 -8.55
CA THR A 167 -20.15 -50.99 -9.95
C THR A 167 -20.37 -52.35 -10.63
N GLY A 168 -19.59 -53.37 -10.27
CA GLY A 168 -19.79 -54.74 -10.77
C GLY A 168 -21.01 -55.47 -10.19
N ARG A 169 -21.49 -55.09 -9.00
CA ARG A 169 -22.62 -55.71 -8.29
C ARG A 169 -23.94 -54.96 -8.46
N TYR A 170 -23.87 -53.64 -8.64
CA TYR A 170 -25.00 -52.75 -8.84
C TYR A 170 -24.71 -51.87 -10.05
N PRO A 171 -25.18 -52.24 -11.25
CA PRO A 171 -25.10 -51.36 -12.40
C PRO A 171 -25.87 -50.05 -12.09
N PRO A 172 -25.40 -48.90 -12.60
CA PRO A 172 -26.10 -47.63 -12.37
C PRO A 172 -27.57 -47.78 -12.78
N PHE A 173 -28.47 -47.29 -11.92
CA PHE A 173 -29.89 -47.23 -12.24
C PHE A 173 -30.05 -46.42 -13.53
N THR A 174 -30.41 -47.07 -14.62
CA THR A 174 -30.92 -46.40 -15.80
C THR A 174 -32.33 -45.91 -15.47
N GLU A 175 -32.58 -44.61 -15.62
CA GLU A 175 -33.86 -43.93 -15.37
C GLU A 175 -35.06 -44.49 -16.18
N ASP A 176 -34.86 -45.51 -17.00
CA ASP A 176 -35.88 -46.11 -17.86
C ASP A 176 -36.78 -47.15 -17.17
N THR A 177 -36.86 -47.17 -15.84
CA THR A 177 -37.82 -48.07 -15.13
C THR A 177 -39.14 -47.33 -14.88
N PRO A 178 -40.31 -47.89 -15.27
CA PRO A 178 -41.54 -47.12 -15.38
C PRO A 178 -42.07 -46.69 -14.00
N ASN A 179 -42.29 -45.39 -13.86
CA ASN A 179 -42.97 -44.76 -12.75
C ASN A 179 -44.42 -45.29 -12.70
N TYR A 180 -44.75 -46.15 -11.73
CA TYR A 180 -46.13 -46.53 -11.47
C TYR A 180 -46.84 -45.36 -10.80
N THR A 181 -47.66 -44.64 -11.57
CA THR A 181 -48.60 -43.64 -11.07
C THR A 181 -49.60 -44.35 -10.15
N MET A 182 -49.47 -44.15 -8.84
CA MET A 182 -50.49 -44.53 -7.86
C MET A 182 -51.70 -43.64 -8.11
N VAL A 183 -52.72 -44.20 -8.79
CA VAL A 183 -54.05 -43.60 -8.90
C VAL A 183 -54.69 -43.63 -7.51
N ASP A 184 -55.04 -42.44 -7.03
CA ASP A 184 -55.88 -42.18 -5.86
C ASP A 184 -57.21 -42.94 -5.99
N SER A 185 -57.55 -43.72 -4.97
CA SER A 185 -58.92 -44.17 -4.73
C SER A 185 -59.46 -43.40 -3.54
N GLU A 186 -60.24 -42.36 -3.82
CA GLU A 186 -61.20 -41.76 -2.90
C GLU A 186 -62.29 -42.80 -2.62
N ASP A 187 -62.50 -43.17 -1.35
CA ASP A 187 -63.75 -43.78 -0.89
C ASP A 187 -64.37 -42.81 0.12
N GLU A 188 -65.50 -42.23 -0.29
CA GLU A 188 -66.42 -41.46 0.55
C GLU A 188 -67.29 -42.41 1.40
N GLU A 189 -67.53 -41.98 2.66
CA GLU A 189 -68.53 -42.42 3.66
C GLU A 189 -68.50 -43.84 4.26
#